data_AF-A0A224YE16-F1
#
_entry.id   AF-A0A224YE16-F1
#
_cell.length_a   1.000
_cell.length_b   1.000
_cell.length_c   1.000
_cell.angle_alpha   90.00
_cell.angle_beta   90.00
_cell.angle_gamma   90.00
#
_symmetry.space_group_name_H-M   'P 1'
#
loop_
_entity.id
_entity.type
_entity.pdbx_description
1 polymer ?
#
loop_
_entity_poly.entity_id
_entity_poly.type
_entity_poly.pdbx_seq_one_letter_code
_entity_poly.pdbx_strand_id
1 'polypeptide(L)'
;MQQPRLVYPRLLEERSADGRMVMHLHDQLTLNLRKASVAARNFRVLEHEDGHEVTHFFDGRDLEKNLHEDEKQLATVHVTRRDDGIEVEGVVGPHHRIEPMLTMERSEEGLIPHMIHEIEKQEMVDIEKAIPLKDALNLNERSSGTETVPEEVTIEIFIVSDVMHFTHFKTNVELVTYLCVHINSFSIYKNGTGKLMESQSTLENFRVYTDNRRYEYGYPDVVYLMTGYDAYAQNDDGTKSTNVLGLGFVGGLCTKFFVALGEDVAGTYSGMHTLTHEGGHVLGASHDQSSPKS
;
A
#
# COMPACT_ATOMS: atom_id res chain seq x y z
N MET A 1 -19.64 -1.16 -7.60
CA MET A 1 -19.62 -2.47 -8.28
C MET A 1 -20.27 -2.39 -9.66
N GLN A 2 -19.49 -1.99 -10.66
CA GLN A 2 -19.69 -2.36 -12.06
C GLN A 2 -19.42 -3.87 -12.24
N GLN A 3 -19.85 -4.45 -13.34
CA GLN A 3 -19.47 -5.83 -13.66
C GLN A 3 -17.99 -5.89 -14.10
N PRO A 4 -17.22 -6.92 -13.70
CA PRO A 4 -15.84 -7.09 -14.15
C PRO A 4 -15.74 -7.15 -15.67
N ARG A 5 -14.70 -6.52 -16.24
CA ARG A 5 -14.51 -6.38 -17.69
C ARG A 5 -13.40 -7.31 -18.18
N LEU A 6 -13.78 -8.31 -18.99
CA LEU A 6 -12.83 -9.15 -19.71
C LEU A 6 -12.06 -8.30 -20.74
N VAL A 7 -10.73 -8.39 -20.70
CA VAL A 7 -9.80 -7.70 -21.60
C VAL A 7 -8.66 -8.64 -22.03
N TYR A 8 -7.95 -8.25 -23.09
CA TYR A 8 -6.77 -8.95 -23.60
C TYR A 8 -5.65 -7.92 -23.77
N PRO A 9 -4.74 -7.76 -22.79
CA PRO A 9 -3.69 -6.76 -22.83
C PRO A 9 -2.78 -6.92 -24.05
N ARG A 10 -2.51 -5.83 -24.75
CA ARG A 10 -1.61 -5.79 -25.92
C ARG A 10 -0.55 -4.73 -25.72
N LEU A 11 0.73 -5.14 -25.71
CA LEU A 11 1.83 -4.21 -25.93
C LEU A 11 1.78 -3.75 -27.40
N LEU A 12 1.45 -2.48 -27.61
CA LEU A 12 1.38 -1.90 -28.96
C LEU A 12 2.79 -1.54 -29.46
N GLU A 13 3.59 -0.92 -28.60
CA GLU A 13 4.93 -0.43 -28.93
C GLU A 13 5.84 -0.41 -27.69
N GLU A 14 7.12 -0.73 -27.90
CA GLU A 14 8.21 -0.51 -26.94
C GLU A 14 9.16 0.52 -27.57
N ARG A 15 9.29 1.70 -26.96
CA ARG A 15 9.64 2.95 -27.69
C ARG A 15 10.93 3.65 -27.26
N SER A 16 11.84 2.96 -26.57
CA SER A 16 13.07 3.61 -26.09
C SER A 16 14.15 2.64 -25.60
N ALA A 17 15.32 3.20 -25.29
CA ALA A 17 16.31 2.59 -24.39
C ALA A 17 16.06 2.92 -22.90
N ASP A 18 14.94 3.58 -22.55
CA ASP A 18 14.53 3.92 -21.17
C ASP A 18 13.39 3.02 -20.63
N GLY A 19 12.97 2.01 -21.41
CA GLY A 19 12.00 1.00 -21.00
C GLY A 19 10.52 1.41 -21.08
N ARG A 20 10.19 2.50 -21.77
CA ARG A 20 8.80 2.94 -22.00
C ARG A 20 8.06 2.02 -22.96
N MET A 21 6.82 1.69 -22.59
CA MET A 21 5.95 0.81 -23.35
C MET A 21 4.50 1.32 -23.36
N VAL A 22 3.81 1.14 -24.50
CA VAL A 22 2.39 1.49 -24.65
C VAL A 22 1.57 0.21 -24.59
N MET A 23 0.67 0.12 -23.59
CA MET A 23 -0.15 -1.07 -23.36
C MET A 23 -1.63 -0.74 -23.53
N HIS A 24 -2.27 -1.36 -24.51
CA HIS A 24 -3.71 -1.26 -24.73
C HIS A 24 -4.45 -2.33 -23.91
N LEU A 25 -5.48 -1.91 -23.16
CA LEU A 25 -6.37 -2.81 -22.41
C LEU A 25 -7.76 -2.88 -23.07
N HIS A 26 -8.32 -1.74 -23.46
CA HIS A 26 -9.55 -1.65 -24.27
C HIS A 26 -9.70 -0.25 -24.89
N ASP A 27 -10.72 -0.04 -25.73
CA ASP A 27 -11.03 1.19 -26.50
C ASP A 27 -11.01 2.53 -25.74
N GLN A 28 -10.99 2.50 -24.40
CA GLN A 28 -11.07 3.66 -23.52
C GLN A 28 -9.90 3.70 -22.50
N LEU A 29 -9.03 2.69 -22.48
CA LEU A 29 -7.93 2.57 -21.53
C LEU A 29 -6.67 2.03 -22.22
N THR A 30 -5.65 2.87 -22.28
CA THR A 30 -4.33 2.56 -22.82
C THR A 30 -3.29 3.25 -21.94
N LEU A 31 -2.39 2.46 -21.37
CA LEU A 31 -1.39 2.88 -20.38
C LEU A 31 -0.08 3.25 -21.09
N ASN A 32 0.55 4.34 -20.64
CA ASN A 32 1.79 4.91 -21.15
C ASN A 32 2.91 4.61 -20.15
N LEU A 33 3.19 3.32 -19.99
CA LEU A 33 3.95 2.76 -18.89
C LEU A 33 5.44 3.16 -18.95
N ARG A 34 5.93 3.73 -17.86
CA ARG A 34 7.38 3.90 -17.55
C ARG A 34 7.77 2.96 -16.40
N LYS A 35 9.07 2.74 -16.17
CA LYS A 35 9.54 2.04 -14.96
C LYS A 35 9.21 2.86 -13.70
N ALA A 36 8.68 2.17 -12.69
CA ALA A 36 8.57 2.68 -11.32
C ALA A 36 9.78 2.18 -10.50
N SER A 37 10.05 2.82 -9.35
CA SER A 37 11.05 2.36 -8.39
C SER A 37 10.59 2.68 -6.98
N VAL A 38 10.51 1.65 -6.13
CA VAL A 38 9.85 1.66 -4.82
C VAL A 38 10.51 0.67 -3.83
N ALA A 39 11.25 -0.32 -4.32
CA ALA A 39 11.91 -1.33 -3.50
C ALA A 39 13.31 -0.85 -3.07
N ALA A 40 13.56 -0.80 -1.76
CA ALA A 40 14.89 -0.54 -1.22
C ALA A 40 15.93 -1.51 -1.82
N ARG A 41 17.07 -0.98 -2.30
CA ARG A 41 18.07 -1.76 -3.07
C ARG A 41 18.53 -3.04 -2.36
N ASN A 42 18.68 -2.99 -1.03
CA ASN A 42 18.92 -4.15 -0.18
C ASN A 42 17.62 -4.43 0.59
N PHE A 43 16.69 -5.14 -0.03
CA PHE A 43 15.37 -5.38 0.56
C PHE A 43 15.46 -6.50 1.60
N ARG A 44 15.07 -6.22 2.84
CA ARG A 44 15.12 -7.18 3.95
C ARG A 44 13.72 -7.61 4.35
N VAL A 45 13.48 -8.92 4.42
CA VAL A 45 12.23 -9.51 4.93
C VAL A 45 12.52 -10.23 6.24
N LEU A 46 11.70 -9.98 7.26
CA LEU A 46 11.74 -10.69 8.54
C LEU A 46 10.55 -11.64 8.60
N GLU A 47 10.83 -12.93 8.59
CA GLU A 47 9.85 -14.00 8.73
C GLU A 47 9.92 -14.57 10.15
N HIS A 48 8.78 -15.01 10.70
CA HIS A 48 8.70 -15.65 12.01
C HIS A 48 8.03 -17.02 11.85
N GLU A 49 8.85 -18.07 11.72
CA GLU A 49 8.40 -19.46 11.53
C GLU A 49 8.74 -20.28 12.79
N ASP A 50 7.78 -21.05 13.32
CA ASP A 50 7.94 -21.88 14.53
C ASP A 50 8.66 -21.19 15.72
N GLY A 51 8.39 -19.89 15.91
CA GLY A 51 8.97 -19.08 16.99
C GLY A 51 10.42 -18.63 16.77
N HIS A 52 10.98 -18.83 15.58
CA HIS A 52 12.32 -18.40 15.18
C HIS A 52 12.23 -17.26 14.15
N GLU A 53 13.06 -16.23 14.30
CA GLU A 53 13.18 -15.20 13.26
C GLU A 53 14.13 -15.67 12.14
N VAL A 54 13.65 -15.62 10.90
CA VAL A 54 14.45 -15.83 9.69
C VAL A 54 14.53 -14.51 8.92
N THR A 55 15.75 -14.02 8.71
CA THR A 55 15.99 -12.85 7.85
C THR A 55 16.32 -13.31 6.44
N HIS A 56 15.55 -12.83 5.45
CA HIS A 56 15.87 -12.95 4.03
C HIS A 56 16.37 -11.61 3.47
N PHE A 57 17.22 -11.67 2.45
CA PHE A 57 17.71 -10.50 1.71
C PHE A 57 17.45 -10.69 0.21
N PHE A 58 16.88 -9.66 -0.42
CA PHE A 58 16.61 -9.59 -1.85
C PHE A 58 17.22 -8.32 -2.45
N ASP A 59 17.52 -8.34 -3.74
CA ASP A 59 17.88 -7.12 -4.47
C ASP A 59 16.59 -6.39 -4.87
N GLY A 60 16.41 -5.15 -4.42
CA GLY A 60 15.23 -4.34 -4.74
C GLY A 60 14.98 -4.24 -6.25
N ARG A 61 16.06 -4.20 -7.05
CA ARG A 61 15.99 -4.13 -8.51
C ARG A 61 15.39 -5.38 -9.13
N ASP A 62 15.56 -6.54 -8.50
CA ASP A 62 14.98 -7.80 -8.98
C ASP A 62 13.49 -7.95 -8.62
N LEU A 63 13.04 -7.24 -7.59
CA LEU A 63 11.63 -7.17 -7.19
C LEU A 63 10.86 -6.19 -8.09
N GLU A 64 11.42 -5.00 -8.34
CA GLU A 64 10.75 -3.94 -9.10
C GLU A 64 11.01 -3.98 -10.63
N LYS A 65 11.85 -4.89 -11.15
CA LYS A 65 12.20 -4.96 -12.59
C LYS A 65 11.01 -5.01 -13.55
N ASN A 66 9.88 -5.54 -13.11
CA ASN A 66 8.64 -5.66 -13.88
C ASN A 66 7.57 -4.63 -13.48
N LEU A 67 7.85 -3.74 -12.52
CA LEU A 67 6.94 -2.71 -12.05
C LEU A 67 6.94 -1.52 -13.01
N HIS A 68 5.75 -1.07 -13.40
CA HIS A 68 5.56 0.06 -14.29
C HIS A 68 4.38 0.93 -13.87
N GLU A 69 4.40 2.20 -14.24
CA GLU A 69 3.38 3.19 -13.86
C GLU A 69 2.95 4.09 -15.03
N ASP A 70 1.72 4.60 -14.97
CA ASP A 70 1.23 5.75 -15.76
C ASP A 70 0.58 6.77 -14.82
N GLU A 71 1.30 7.88 -14.56
CA GLU A 71 0.88 9.00 -13.70
C GLU A 71 -0.49 9.59 -14.10
N LYS A 72 -0.85 9.57 -15.38
CA LYS A 72 -2.08 10.19 -15.89
C LYS A 72 -3.29 9.31 -15.70
N GLN A 73 -3.09 8.00 -15.69
CA GLN A 73 -4.13 7.03 -15.38
C GLN A 73 -4.15 6.69 -13.88
N LEU A 74 -3.13 7.10 -13.11
CA LEU A 74 -2.90 6.66 -11.72
C LEU A 74 -2.90 5.12 -11.63
N ALA A 75 -2.11 4.51 -12.52
CA ALA A 75 -1.97 3.07 -12.67
C ALA A 75 -0.55 2.64 -12.26
N THR A 76 -0.44 1.55 -11.50
CA THR A 76 0.80 0.79 -11.29
C THR A 76 0.53 -0.68 -11.58
N VAL A 77 1.30 -1.28 -12.50
CA VAL A 77 1.16 -2.69 -12.87
C VAL A 77 2.50 -3.42 -12.90
N HIS A 78 2.50 -4.66 -12.42
CA HIS A 78 3.53 -5.64 -12.70
C HIS A 78 3.25 -6.24 -14.10
N VAL A 79 4.24 -6.18 -15.00
CA VAL A 79 4.12 -6.69 -16.37
C VAL A 79 5.11 -7.83 -16.57
N THR A 80 4.60 -9.06 -16.56
CA THR A 80 5.38 -10.29 -16.79
C THR A 80 5.24 -10.70 -18.25
N ARG A 81 6.37 -10.89 -18.94
CA ARG A 81 6.41 -11.49 -20.28
C ARG A 81 6.75 -12.97 -20.16
N ARG A 82 6.00 -13.82 -20.86
CA ARG A 82 6.26 -15.26 -21.02
C ARG A 82 6.38 -15.59 -22.52
N ASP A 83 6.90 -16.77 -22.83
CA ASP A 83 7.01 -17.27 -24.22
C ASP A 83 5.63 -17.43 -24.90
N ASP A 84 4.57 -17.52 -24.11
CA ASP A 84 3.19 -17.73 -24.53
C ASP A 84 2.26 -16.52 -24.26
N GLY A 85 2.77 -15.37 -23.80
CA GLY A 85 1.93 -14.18 -23.63
C GLY A 85 2.48 -13.10 -22.70
N ILE A 86 1.60 -12.18 -22.33
CA ILE A 86 1.85 -11.10 -21.36
C ILE A 86 0.84 -11.26 -20.24
N GLU A 87 1.34 -11.28 -19.01
CA GLU A 87 0.54 -11.17 -17.78
C GLU A 87 0.68 -9.76 -17.20
N VAL A 88 -0.44 -9.21 -16.74
CA VAL A 88 -0.54 -7.86 -16.19
C VAL A 88 -1.34 -7.96 -14.91
N GLU A 89 -0.74 -7.53 -13.80
CA GLU A 89 -1.37 -7.55 -12.48
C GLU A 89 -1.15 -6.21 -11.79
N GLY A 90 -2.16 -5.68 -11.10
CA GLY A 90 -2.05 -4.45 -10.32
C GLY A 90 -3.17 -3.45 -10.56
N VAL A 91 -2.91 -2.18 -10.28
CA VAL A 91 -3.88 -1.07 -10.36
C VAL A 91 -3.82 -0.43 -11.74
N VAL A 92 -4.95 -0.37 -12.45
CA VAL A 92 -5.08 0.26 -13.79
C VAL A 92 -5.78 1.62 -13.77
N GLY A 93 -6.12 2.09 -12.57
CA GLY A 93 -6.58 3.45 -12.27
C GLY A 93 -7.18 3.54 -10.87
N PRO A 94 -7.60 4.72 -10.38
CA PRO A 94 -7.85 4.98 -8.96
C PRO A 94 -8.83 4.04 -8.24
N HIS A 95 -9.71 3.37 -8.98
CA HIS A 95 -10.75 2.47 -8.48
C HIS A 95 -10.80 1.14 -9.25
N HIS A 96 -9.76 0.78 -10.00
CA HIS A 96 -9.75 -0.43 -10.83
C HIS A 96 -8.43 -1.19 -10.78
N ARG A 97 -8.50 -2.51 -10.56
CA ARG A 97 -7.36 -3.44 -10.69
C ARG A 97 -7.51 -4.34 -11.91
N ILE A 98 -6.42 -4.97 -12.33
CA ILE A 98 -6.37 -6.01 -13.35
C ILE A 98 -5.70 -7.28 -12.80
N GLU A 99 -6.21 -8.44 -13.19
CA GLU A 99 -5.66 -9.76 -12.82
C GLU A 99 -5.76 -10.76 -14.01
N PRO A 100 -4.78 -11.69 -14.17
CA PRO A 100 -4.77 -12.67 -15.27
C PRO A 100 -5.69 -13.87 -15.00
N MET A 101 -6.59 -14.18 -15.93
CA MET A 101 -7.56 -15.27 -15.81
C MET A 101 -6.97 -16.61 -16.29
N LEU A 102 -5.94 -17.11 -15.61
CA LEU A 102 -5.11 -18.25 -16.06
C LEU A 102 -5.87 -19.58 -16.28
N THR A 103 -7.10 -19.72 -15.80
CA THR A 103 -7.98 -20.89 -15.99
C THR A 103 -9.01 -20.72 -17.11
N MET A 104 -9.08 -19.54 -17.74
CA MET A 104 -10.00 -19.22 -18.83
C MET A 104 -9.37 -19.52 -20.20
N GLU A 105 -10.21 -19.82 -21.19
CA GLU A 105 -9.76 -20.03 -22.57
C GLU A 105 -9.18 -18.73 -23.17
N ARG A 106 -8.15 -18.87 -24.00
CA ARG A 106 -7.43 -17.76 -24.64
C ARG A 106 -8.21 -17.21 -25.84
N SER A 107 -7.84 -16.02 -26.29
CA SER A 107 -8.36 -15.51 -27.57
C SER A 107 -7.88 -16.37 -28.76
N GLU A 108 -8.52 -16.21 -29.91
CA GLU A 108 -8.08 -16.81 -31.18
C GLU A 108 -6.65 -16.37 -31.59
N GLU A 109 -6.18 -15.22 -31.07
CA GLU A 109 -4.81 -14.71 -31.22
C GLU A 109 -3.83 -15.29 -30.17
N GLY A 110 -4.27 -16.20 -29.30
CA GLY A 110 -3.48 -16.82 -28.24
C GLY A 110 -3.29 -15.98 -26.97
N LEU A 111 -3.88 -14.78 -26.92
CA LEU A 111 -3.69 -13.81 -25.83
C LEU A 111 -4.28 -14.33 -24.52
N ILE A 112 -3.56 -14.07 -23.42
CA ILE A 112 -3.99 -14.41 -22.07
C ILE A 112 -5.18 -13.52 -21.68
N PRO A 113 -6.35 -14.09 -21.30
CA PRO A 113 -7.49 -13.32 -20.83
C PRO A 113 -7.17 -12.68 -19.48
N HIS A 114 -7.61 -11.44 -19.29
CA HIS A 114 -7.48 -10.71 -18.02
C HIS A 114 -8.82 -10.12 -17.63
N MET A 115 -9.04 -9.91 -16.34
CA MET A 115 -10.25 -9.28 -15.83
C MET A 115 -9.90 -7.97 -15.14
N ILE A 116 -10.60 -6.89 -15.52
CA ILE A 116 -10.55 -5.61 -14.80
C ILE A 116 -11.70 -5.61 -13.79
N HIS A 117 -11.38 -5.41 -12.52
CA HIS A 117 -12.32 -5.32 -11.40
C HIS A 117 -12.36 -3.91 -10.85
N GLU A 118 -13.54 -3.47 -10.38
CA GLU A 118 -13.62 -2.34 -9.44
C GLU A 118 -12.93 -2.75 -8.14
N ILE A 119 -12.05 -1.90 -7.61
CA ILE A 119 -11.40 -2.13 -6.32
C ILE A 119 -12.47 -1.95 -5.24
N GLU A 120 -12.75 -3.02 -4.48
CA GLU A 120 -13.59 -2.92 -3.30
C GLU A 120 -12.91 -2.01 -2.29
N LYS A 121 -13.65 -1.01 -1.83
CA LYS A 121 -13.18 0.17 -1.11
C LYS A 121 -14.02 0.24 0.15
N GLN A 122 -13.49 0.75 1.27
CA GLN A 122 -14.14 0.63 2.59
C GLN A 122 -14.38 2.03 3.25
N GLU A 123 -15.43 2.21 4.09
CA GLU A 123 -15.91 3.52 4.64
C GLU A 123 -15.26 3.73 5.98
N MET A 124 -14.41 4.74 5.99
CA MET A 124 -13.63 5.08 7.15
C MET A 124 -14.39 6.13 7.94
N VAL A 125 -14.98 5.71 9.07
CA VAL A 125 -15.23 6.67 10.16
C VAL A 125 -13.86 7.22 10.56
N ASP A 126 -13.69 8.52 10.36
CA ASP A 126 -12.43 9.21 10.62
C ASP A 126 -12.09 9.19 12.11
N ILE A 127 -11.10 8.38 12.47
CA ILE A 127 -10.47 8.36 13.78
C ILE A 127 -8.97 8.53 13.55
N GLU A 128 -8.43 9.68 13.94
CA GLU A 128 -7.01 9.99 13.96
C GLU A 128 -6.51 9.94 15.42
N LYS A 129 -5.26 9.53 15.68
CA LYS A 129 -4.71 9.52 17.03
C LYS A 129 -3.72 10.65 17.27
N ALA A 130 -4.12 11.67 18.03
CA ALA A 130 -3.21 12.73 18.45
C ALA A 130 -2.09 12.18 19.36
N ILE A 131 -0.87 12.71 19.20
CA ILE A 131 0.25 12.42 20.11
C ILE A 131 -0.07 13.02 21.50
N PRO A 132 0.16 12.29 22.62
CA PRO A 132 -0.06 12.84 23.95
C PRO A 132 0.81 14.08 24.20
N LEU A 133 0.22 15.19 24.67
CA LEU A 133 0.88 16.50 24.83
C LEU A 133 2.22 16.47 25.59
N LYS A 134 2.42 15.50 26.50
CA LYS A 134 3.69 15.28 27.24
C LYS A 134 4.86 14.79 26.36
N ASP A 135 4.54 14.23 25.21
CA ASP A 135 5.45 13.61 24.23
C ASP A 135 5.42 14.34 22.86
N ALA A 136 4.61 15.41 22.74
CA ALA A 136 4.47 16.19 21.51
C ALA A 136 5.71 17.06 21.25
N LEU A 137 6.06 17.22 19.97
CA LEU A 137 7.12 18.13 19.55
C LEU A 137 6.60 19.57 19.62
N ASN A 138 7.37 20.49 20.20
CA ASN A 138 6.99 21.91 20.25
C ASN A 138 7.27 22.60 18.90
N LEU A 139 6.51 22.19 17.87
CA LEU A 139 6.58 22.73 16.52
C LEU A 139 5.79 24.05 16.44
N ASN A 140 6.50 25.16 16.31
CA ASN A 140 5.87 26.42 15.92
C ASN A 140 5.67 26.44 14.40
N GLU A 141 4.45 26.70 13.93
CA GLU A 141 4.13 27.03 12.52
C GLU A 141 4.98 28.18 11.97
N ARG A 142 5.58 28.97 12.85
CA ARG A 142 6.45 30.12 12.56
C ARG A 142 7.91 29.89 12.94
N SER A 143 8.38 28.65 12.88
CA SER A 143 9.82 28.37 12.78
C SER A 143 10.31 28.85 11.41
N SER A 144 10.58 30.15 11.30
CA SER A 144 11.23 30.76 10.13
C SER A 144 12.74 30.43 10.11
N GLY A 145 13.07 29.15 10.25
CA GLY A 145 14.41 28.64 9.99
C GLY A 145 14.75 28.85 8.51
N THR A 146 16.00 29.19 8.23
CA THR A 146 16.52 29.30 6.87
C THR A 146 16.88 27.93 6.29
N GLU A 147 16.07 26.92 6.59
CA GLU A 147 16.32 25.52 6.22
C GLU A 147 15.74 25.25 4.84
N THR A 148 16.61 24.80 3.93
CA THR A 148 16.23 24.46 2.57
C THR A 148 15.53 23.11 2.57
N VAL A 149 14.20 23.10 2.68
CA VAL A 149 13.40 21.90 2.47
C VAL A 149 13.65 21.40 1.04
N PRO A 150 14.06 20.14 0.81
CA PRO A 150 14.29 19.61 -0.52
C PRO A 150 12.96 19.42 -1.26
N GLU A 151 13.01 19.47 -2.60
CA GLU A 151 11.82 19.28 -3.45
C GLU A 151 11.30 17.82 -3.41
N GLU A 152 12.16 16.88 -3.04
CA GLU A 152 11.85 15.46 -2.88
C GLU A 152 12.34 14.97 -1.50
N VAL A 153 11.54 14.12 -0.83
CA VAL A 153 11.88 13.47 0.45
C VAL A 153 11.59 11.97 0.30
N THR A 154 12.61 11.14 0.46
CA THR A 154 12.44 9.68 0.59
C THR A 154 11.98 9.34 2.00
N ILE A 155 11.01 8.43 2.13
CA ILE A 155 10.45 7.96 3.40
C ILE A 155 10.62 6.44 3.45
N GLU A 156 11.32 5.91 4.46
CA GLU A 156 11.54 4.47 4.61
C GLU A 156 10.36 3.82 5.35
N ILE A 157 9.52 3.08 4.62
CA ILE A 157 8.35 2.37 5.17
C ILE A 157 8.69 0.89 5.39
N PHE A 158 8.58 0.42 6.63
CA PHE A 158 8.63 -1.00 6.98
C PHE A 158 7.20 -1.55 7.11
N ILE A 159 6.80 -2.46 6.23
CA ILE A 159 5.46 -3.08 6.29
C ILE A 159 5.52 -4.40 7.07
N VAL A 160 4.65 -4.51 8.07
CA VAL A 160 4.34 -5.77 8.75
C VAL A 160 3.07 -6.34 8.12
N SER A 161 3.19 -7.50 7.47
CA SER A 161 2.04 -8.34 7.12
C SER A 161 1.74 -9.26 8.29
N ASP A 162 0.49 -9.32 8.75
CA ASP A 162 0.08 -10.40 9.66
C ASP A 162 -0.13 -11.74 8.95
N VAL A 163 -0.42 -12.79 9.72
CA VAL A 163 -0.62 -14.16 9.21
C VAL A 163 -1.86 -14.25 8.32
N MET A 164 -2.96 -13.56 8.64
CA MET A 164 -4.18 -13.61 7.84
C MET A 164 -3.96 -12.97 6.47
N HIS A 165 -3.32 -11.81 6.43
CA HIS A 165 -2.89 -11.18 5.19
C HIS A 165 -1.93 -12.10 4.41
N PHE A 166 -0.88 -12.62 5.07
CA PHE A 166 0.15 -13.43 4.42
C PHE A 166 -0.36 -14.73 3.81
N THR A 167 -1.36 -15.41 4.40
CA THR A 167 -1.87 -16.71 3.89
C THR A 167 -2.44 -16.70 2.46
N HIS A 168 -2.62 -15.52 1.85
CA HIS A 168 -3.03 -15.38 0.45
C HIS A 168 -1.85 -15.50 -0.53
N PHE A 169 -0.61 -15.34 -0.06
CA PHE A 169 0.61 -15.42 -0.85
C PHE A 169 1.33 -16.76 -0.59
N LYS A 170 1.94 -17.34 -1.63
CA LYS A 170 2.68 -18.61 -1.51
C LYS A 170 4.16 -18.41 -1.17
N THR A 171 4.67 -17.19 -1.34
CA THR A 171 6.08 -16.84 -1.08
C THR A 171 6.22 -15.39 -0.65
N ASN A 172 7.32 -15.08 0.04
CA ASN A 172 7.73 -13.71 0.36
C ASN A 172 7.88 -12.82 -0.89
N VAL A 173 8.21 -13.38 -2.06
CA VAL A 173 8.34 -12.63 -3.32
C VAL A 173 6.97 -12.25 -3.88
N GLU A 174 5.95 -13.10 -3.76
CA GLU A 174 4.57 -12.77 -4.14
C GLU A 174 4.03 -11.62 -3.24
N LEU A 175 4.20 -11.72 -1.92
CA LEU A 175 3.85 -10.63 -0.97
C LEU A 175 4.56 -9.31 -1.32
N VAL A 176 5.89 -9.33 -1.47
CA VAL A 176 6.64 -8.08 -1.71
C VAL A 176 6.28 -7.47 -3.07
N THR A 177 6.00 -8.30 -4.09
CA THR A 177 5.54 -7.80 -5.39
C THR A 177 4.19 -7.09 -5.28
N TYR A 178 3.24 -7.66 -4.53
CA TYR A 178 1.95 -7.04 -4.23
C TYR A 178 2.12 -5.71 -3.48
N LEU A 179 2.94 -5.70 -2.43
CA LEU A 179 3.24 -4.48 -1.65
C LEU A 179 3.92 -3.40 -2.49
N CYS A 180 4.80 -3.74 -3.44
CA CYS A 180 5.40 -2.76 -4.35
C CYS A 180 4.34 -2.07 -5.23
N VAL A 181 3.35 -2.80 -5.76
CA VAL A 181 2.22 -2.21 -6.48
C VAL A 181 1.37 -1.34 -5.56
N HIS A 182 1.10 -1.82 -4.34
CA HIS A 182 0.27 -1.15 -3.34
C HIS A 182 0.86 0.19 -2.86
N ILE A 183 2.17 0.25 -2.61
CA ILE A 183 2.90 1.47 -2.23
C ILE A 183 3.03 2.43 -3.41
N ASN A 184 3.35 1.96 -4.62
CA ASN A 184 3.51 2.86 -5.76
C ASN A 184 2.16 3.40 -6.30
N SER A 185 1.03 2.80 -5.89
CA SER A 185 -0.32 3.29 -6.20
C SER A 185 -0.87 4.31 -5.16
N PHE A 186 -0.02 4.83 -4.26
CA PHE A 186 -0.37 5.76 -3.19
C PHE A 186 -0.98 7.07 -3.70
N SER A 187 -2.33 7.11 -3.77
CA SER A 187 -3.12 8.31 -4.06
C SER A 187 -4.54 8.21 -3.47
N ILE A 188 -5.16 9.36 -3.21
CA ILE A 188 -6.13 9.60 -2.12
C ILE A 188 -7.62 9.18 -2.37
N TYR A 189 -8.43 9.15 -1.28
CA TYR A 189 -9.94 9.10 -1.17
C TYR A 189 -10.68 7.72 -0.90
N LYS A 190 -11.84 7.66 -0.17
CA LYS A 190 -12.45 6.53 0.66
C LYS A 190 -13.87 5.91 0.28
N ASN A 191 -14.36 4.80 0.94
CA ASN A 191 -15.78 4.21 1.11
C ASN A 191 -16.21 2.81 0.45
N GLY A 192 -16.81 1.67 0.98
CA GLY A 192 -17.51 1.02 2.20
C GLY A 192 -17.54 -0.58 2.33
N THR A 193 -17.37 -1.44 3.40
CA THR A 193 -16.95 -1.54 4.88
C THR A 193 -16.93 -2.99 5.58
N GLY A 194 -15.84 -3.42 6.30
CA GLY A 194 -15.71 -4.07 7.67
C GLY A 194 -15.96 -5.58 8.06
N LYS A 195 -15.18 -6.16 9.04
CA LYS A 195 -15.32 -7.38 9.97
C LYS A 195 -13.99 -8.02 10.63
N LEU A 196 -13.42 -7.95 11.88
CA LEU A 196 -13.34 -7.10 13.12
C LEU A 196 -12.06 -7.44 14.01
N MET A 197 -11.22 -6.44 14.39
CA MET A 197 -10.01 -6.44 15.27
C MET A 197 -9.93 -5.08 16.03
N GLU A 198 -9.53 -5.01 17.31
CA GLU A 198 -9.57 -3.72 18.05
C GLU A 198 -8.44 -2.77 17.63
N SER A 199 -8.75 -1.55 17.16
CA SER A 199 -7.76 -0.66 16.53
C SER A 199 -6.93 0.16 17.53
N GLN A 200 -7.54 0.68 18.61
CA GLN A 200 -6.88 1.69 19.46
C GLN A 200 -5.77 1.09 20.34
N SER A 201 -6.03 -0.08 20.91
CA SER A 201 -5.10 -0.86 21.72
C SER A 201 -4.13 -1.65 20.84
N THR A 202 -4.52 -2.10 19.65
CA THR A 202 -3.57 -2.69 18.70
C THR A 202 -2.54 -1.65 18.26
N LEU A 203 -2.94 -0.41 17.92
CA LEU A 203 -1.97 0.62 17.54
C LEU A 203 -1.03 0.98 18.70
N GLU A 204 -1.50 1.07 19.94
CA GLU A 204 -0.63 1.35 21.10
C GLU A 204 0.33 0.20 21.40
N ASN A 205 -0.14 -1.05 21.37
CA ASN A 205 0.70 -2.23 21.58
C ASN A 205 1.70 -2.40 20.42
N PHE A 206 1.28 -2.17 19.18
CA PHE A 206 2.13 -2.18 18.00
C PHE A 206 3.21 -1.11 18.09
N ARG A 207 2.86 0.12 18.47
CA ARG A 207 3.83 1.20 18.75
C ARG A 207 4.88 0.78 19.78
N VAL A 208 4.49 0.11 20.87
CA VAL A 208 5.45 -0.40 21.88
C VAL A 208 6.29 -1.54 21.30
N TYR A 209 5.70 -2.43 20.51
CA TYR A 209 6.39 -3.57 19.88
C TYR A 209 7.45 -3.13 18.86
N THR A 210 7.17 -2.10 18.06
CA THR A 210 8.06 -1.59 17.01
C THR A 210 9.14 -0.66 17.54
N ASP A 211 8.83 0.19 18.52
CA ASP A 211 9.79 1.11 19.19
C ASP A 211 10.94 0.32 19.85
N ASN A 212 10.62 -0.79 20.53
CA ASN A 212 11.62 -1.71 21.10
C ASN A 212 12.44 -2.48 20.04
N ARG A 213 11.96 -2.57 18.79
CA ARG A 213 12.62 -3.28 17.68
C ARG A 213 13.17 -2.36 16.59
N ARG A 214 13.19 -1.04 16.81
CA ARG A 214 13.56 -0.08 15.77
C ARG A 214 14.97 -0.33 15.19
N TYR A 215 15.90 -0.86 16.00
CA TYR A 215 17.21 -1.36 15.54
C TYR A 215 17.09 -2.60 14.63
N GLU A 216 16.31 -3.61 15.04
CA GLU A 216 16.10 -4.86 14.30
C GLU A 216 15.47 -4.61 12.93
N TYR A 217 14.65 -3.56 12.80
CA TYR A 217 14.00 -3.13 11.56
C TYR A 217 14.86 -2.20 10.67
N GLY A 218 16.03 -1.77 11.15
CA GLY A 218 16.93 -0.88 10.39
C GLY A 218 16.67 0.62 10.54
N TYR A 219 15.87 1.03 11.53
CA TYR A 219 15.43 2.41 11.80
C TYR A 219 14.53 3.08 10.74
N PRO A 220 13.43 2.44 10.29
CA PRO A 220 12.50 3.04 9.35
C PRO A 220 11.84 4.32 9.89
N ASP A 221 11.39 5.17 8.97
CA ASP A 221 10.62 6.39 9.23
C ASP A 221 9.16 6.10 9.58
N VAL A 222 8.59 5.03 9.00
CA VAL A 222 7.21 4.58 9.26
C VAL A 222 7.19 3.05 9.40
N VAL A 223 6.44 2.53 10.38
CA VAL A 223 6.05 1.11 10.40
C VAL A 223 4.55 0.98 10.22
N TYR A 224 4.13 0.28 9.15
CA TYR A 224 2.71 0.07 8.82
C TYR A 224 2.32 -1.38 9.03
N LEU A 225 1.27 -1.63 9.81
CA LEU A 225 0.64 -2.96 9.93
C LEU A 225 -0.45 -3.11 8.86
N MET A 226 -0.21 -3.99 7.88
CA MET A 226 -1.20 -4.42 6.91
C MET A 226 -1.85 -5.72 7.39
N THR A 227 -3.17 -5.70 7.56
CA THR A 227 -3.89 -6.76 8.27
C THR A 227 -5.04 -7.36 7.47
N GLY A 228 -5.17 -8.70 7.55
CA GLY A 228 -6.31 -9.45 7.02
C GLY A 228 -7.49 -9.56 8.00
N TYR A 229 -7.39 -8.90 9.16
CA TYR A 229 -8.52 -8.66 10.07
C TYR A 229 -9.00 -7.22 9.90
N ASP A 230 -10.27 -7.02 9.54
CA ASP A 230 -10.85 -5.68 9.50
C ASP A 230 -10.86 -5.05 10.90
N ALA A 231 -10.81 -3.73 11.06
CA ALA A 231 -10.64 -3.10 12.36
C ALA A 231 -11.95 -2.58 13.02
N TYR A 232 -11.92 -2.31 14.33
CA TYR A 232 -13.01 -1.75 15.12
C TYR A 232 -12.48 -0.90 16.28
N ALA A 233 -13.13 0.22 16.59
CA ALA A 233 -12.92 0.92 17.86
C ALA A 233 -13.98 0.50 18.89
N GLN A 234 -13.62 0.41 20.17
CA GLN A 234 -14.61 0.23 21.23
C GLN A 234 -15.21 1.58 21.67
N ASN A 235 -16.53 1.65 21.76
CA ASN A 235 -17.28 2.80 22.26
C ASN A 235 -17.36 2.80 23.80
N ASP A 236 -17.66 3.95 24.41
CA ASP A 236 -17.82 4.10 25.88
C ASP A 236 -18.89 3.18 26.50
N ASP A 237 -19.89 2.76 25.73
CA ASP A 237 -20.93 1.81 26.14
C ASP A 237 -20.50 0.33 26.03
N GLY A 238 -19.27 0.09 25.59
CA GLY A 238 -18.68 -1.23 25.37
C GLY A 238 -18.99 -1.85 24.00
N THR A 239 -19.82 -1.21 23.16
CA THR A 239 -20.10 -1.70 21.79
C THR A 239 -18.89 -1.52 20.86
N LYS A 240 -18.89 -2.24 19.74
CA LYS A 240 -17.80 -2.23 18.74
C LYS A 240 -18.23 -1.45 17.51
N SER A 241 -17.57 -0.34 17.22
CA SER A 241 -17.75 0.44 15.99
C SER A 241 -16.82 -0.10 14.91
N THR A 242 -17.39 -0.70 13.87
CA THR A 242 -16.70 -1.56 12.88
C THR A 242 -16.32 -0.82 11.60
N ASN A 243 -16.32 0.51 11.65
CA ASN A 243 -16.14 1.40 10.51
C ASN A 243 -14.74 2.03 10.52
N VAL A 244 -13.83 1.50 11.34
CA VAL A 244 -12.49 2.03 11.56
C VAL A 244 -11.54 1.09 10.84
N LEU A 245 -11.12 1.47 9.64
CA LEU A 245 -10.35 0.61 8.73
C LEU A 245 -8.84 0.75 8.92
N GLY A 246 -8.44 1.76 9.68
CA GLY A 246 -7.07 2.15 9.87
C GLY A 246 -6.99 3.03 11.11
N LEU A 247 -5.77 3.19 11.60
CA LEU A 247 -5.47 4.13 12.66
C LEU A 247 -3.98 4.46 12.63
N GLY A 248 -3.65 5.75 12.57
CA GLY A 248 -2.30 6.29 12.63
C GLY A 248 -2.18 7.41 13.66
N PHE A 249 -0.95 7.68 14.08
CA PHE A 249 -0.66 8.84 14.92
C PHE A 249 -0.38 10.07 14.08
N VAL A 250 -1.07 11.18 14.34
CA VAL A 250 -0.86 12.45 13.63
C VAL A 250 0.52 13.01 13.96
N GLY A 251 1.36 13.23 12.94
CA GLY A 251 2.73 13.74 13.09
C GLY A 251 3.74 12.69 13.61
N GLY A 252 3.43 11.40 13.47
CA GLY A 252 4.22 10.30 14.01
C GLY A 252 5.67 10.19 13.53
N LEU A 253 5.97 10.59 12.28
CA LEU A 253 7.22 10.32 11.55
C LEU A 253 8.52 10.46 12.40
N CYS A 254 8.81 11.68 12.84
CA CYS A 254 10.06 12.02 13.55
C CYS A 254 10.02 11.70 15.06
N THR A 255 9.21 10.73 15.50
CA THR A 255 8.91 10.47 16.92
C THR A 255 8.95 8.97 17.26
N LYS A 256 8.49 8.62 18.47
CA LYS A 256 8.19 7.24 18.92
C LYS A 256 6.76 6.79 18.58
N PHE A 257 6.02 7.57 17.79
CA PHE A 257 4.65 7.32 17.32
C PHE A 257 4.60 7.11 15.80
N PHE A 258 5.73 6.71 15.22
CA PHE A 258 6.00 6.44 13.80
C PHE A 258 5.25 5.21 13.22
N VAL A 259 4.01 4.99 13.64
CA VAL A 259 3.22 3.80 13.30
C VAL A 259 1.82 4.14 12.81
N ALA A 260 1.36 3.29 11.88
CA ALA A 260 -0.02 3.19 11.44
C ALA A 260 -0.41 1.72 11.29
N LEU A 261 -1.71 1.45 11.25
CA LEU A 261 -2.28 0.16 10.85
C LEU A 261 -3.42 0.39 9.87
N GLY A 262 -3.71 -0.63 9.07
CA GLY A 262 -4.96 -0.66 8.30
C GLY A 262 -5.19 -1.94 7.53
N GLU A 263 -6.47 -2.17 7.25
CA GLU A 263 -7.01 -3.31 6.52
C GLU A 263 -6.42 -3.44 5.12
N ASP A 264 -6.23 -4.68 4.67
CA ASP A 264 -6.22 -5.03 3.26
C ASP A 264 -6.80 -6.43 3.04
N VAL A 265 -7.63 -6.57 2.00
CA VAL A 265 -8.04 -7.88 1.49
C VAL A 265 -7.02 -8.27 0.42
N ALA A 266 -6.01 -9.04 0.85
CA ALA A 266 -4.85 -9.42 0.05
C ALA A 266 -5.21 -9.89 -1.38
N GLY A 267 -4.48 -9.38 -2.37
CA GLY A 267 -4.73 -9.59 -3.79
C GLY A 267 -5.78 -8.66 -4.42
N THR A 268 -6.49 -7.83 -3.63
CA THR A 268 -7.56 -6.96 -4.15
C THR A 268 -7.22 -5.47 -4.20
N TYR A 269 -6.14 -5.06 -3.53
CA TYR A 269 -5.69 -3.67 -3.33
C TYR A 269 -6.70 -2.77 -2.56
N SER A 270 -7.62 -3.35 -1.79
CA SER A 270 -8.66 -2.60 -1.06
C SER A 270 -8.09 -1.65 0.00
N GLY A 271 -7.00 -2.06 0.65
CA GLY A 271 -6.26 -1.30 1.66
C GLY A 271 -5.39 -0.17 1.10
N MET A 272 -5.34 0.03 -0.22
CA MET A 272 -4.53 1.07 -0.87
C MET A 272 -4.93 2.47 -0.37
N HIS A 273 -6.23 2.74 -0.31
CA HIS A 273 -6.75 4.02 0.17
C HIS A 273 -6.58 4.19 1.69
N THR A 274 -6.67 3.10 2.46
CA THR A 274 -6.43 3.08 3.91
C THR A 274 -4.98 3.43 4.23
N LEU A 275 -4.02 2.76 3.58
CA LEU A 275 -2.59 3.03 3.74
C LEU A 275 -2.24 4.47 3.33
N THR A 276 -2.87 4.98 2.27
CA THR A 276 -2.70 6.38 1.84
C THR A 276 -3.20 7.38 2.90
N HIS A 277 -4.36 7.12 3.49
CA HIS A 277 -4.96 7.99 4.52
C HIS A 277 -4.12 8.02 5.81
N GLU A 278 -3.79 6.85 6.35
CA GLU A 278 -3.02 6.76 7.60
C GLU A 278 -1.55 7.14 7.44
N GLY A 279 -0.96 6.89 6.26
CA GLY A 279 0.35 7.43 5.91
C GLY A 279 0.35 8.97 5.93
N GLY A 280 -0.71 9.60 5.42
CA GLY A 280 -0.93 11.04 5.53
C GLY A 280 -0.94 11.53 6.98
N HIS A 281 -1.61 10.82 7.88
CA HIS A 281 -1.58 11.15 9.32
C HIS A 281 -0.18 11.05 9.92
N VAL A 282 0.57 9.97 9.67
CA VAL A 282 1.94 9.82 10.19
C VAL A 282 2.87 10.93 9.68
N LEU A 283 2.64 11.43 8.46
CA LEU A 283 3.33 12.59 7.87
C LEU A 283 2.87 13.96 8.41
N GLY A 284 1.85 14.02 9.26
CA GLY A 284 1.36 15.24 9.91
C GLY A 284 0.08 15.84 9.33
N ALA A 285 -0.55 15.20 8.33
CA ALA A 285 -1.87 15.64 7.88
C ALA A 285 -2.92 15.41 8.97
N SER A 286 -3.83 16.38 9.09
CA SER A 286 -5.08 16.24 9.85
C SER A 286 -6.24 16.17 8.86
N HIS A 287 -7.43 15.71 9.27
CA HIS A 287 -8.59 15.65 8.36
C HIS A 287 -8.90 17.01 7.72
N ASP A 288 -9.40 17.01 6.47
CA ASP A 288 -9.91 18.21 5.81
C ASP A 288 -10.92 18.96 6.71
N GLN A 289 -10.79 20.28 6.78
CA GLN A 289 -11.63 21.17 7.61
C GLN A 289 -11.48 20.99 9.13
N SER A 290 -10.56 20.15 9.62
CA SER A 290 -10.20 20.10 11.04
C SER A 290 -9.24 21.23 11.44
N SER A 291 -9.17 21.54 12.74
CA SER A 291 -8.12 22.42 13.29
C SER A 291 -6.77 21.68 13.35
N PRO A 292 -5.64 22.36 13.07
CA PRO A 292 -4.30 21.76 13.20
C PRO A 292 -4.07 21.12 14.57
N LYS A 293 -3.38 19.97 14.59
CA LYS A 293 -2.97 19.28 15.81
C LYS A 293 -1.56 19.69 16.21
N SER A 294 -1.33 19.78 17.52
CA SER A 294 -0.06 20.15 18.18
C SER A 294 0.63 18.95 18.80
#